data_AF-A0A367IZ66-F1
#
_entry.id   AF-A0A367IZ66-F1
#
_cell.length_a   1.000
_cell.length_b   1.000
_cell.length_c   1.000
_cell.angle_alpha   90.00
_cell.angle_beta   90.00
_cell.angle_gamma   90.00
#
_symmetry.space_group_name_H-M   'P 1'
#
loop_
_entity.id
_entity.type
_entity.pdbx_description
1 polymer ?
#
loop_
_entity_poly.entity_id
_entity_poly.type
_entity_poly.pdbx_seq_one_letter_code
_entity_poly.pdbx_strand_id
1 'polypeptide(L)'
;RKRLMNQQDNPRLYVAGQIYQFWNDPTPSNQDRITIEKTTAMNVSEEVVIKKSILTDHLPTNFDLAFRKAREALMLEGTMKSV
;
A
#
# COMPACT_ATOMS: atom_id res chain seq x y z
N ARG A 1 -13.23 4.87 18.30
CA ARG A 1 -13.51 4.30 16.96
C ARG A 1 -12.41 3.31 16.59
N LYS A 2 -12.77 2.13 16.09
CA LYS A 2 -11.85 1.10 15.63
C LYS A 2 -12.06 0.87 14.13
N ARG A 3 -11.04 0.36 13.44
CA ARG A 3 -11.18 -0.07 12.05
C ARG A 3 -12.18 -1.23 11.96
N LEU A 4 -12.94 -1.30 10.87
CA LEU A 4 -13.99 -2.33 10.70
C LEU A 4 -13.44 -3.73 10.56
N MET A 5 -12.28 -3.85 9.94
CA MET A 5 -11.60 -5.13 9.74
C MET A 5 -10.22 -5.04 10.37
N ASN A 6 -9.70 -6.18 10.85
CA ASN A 6 -8.29 -6.33 11.21
C ASN A 6 -7.37 -6.34 9.97
N GLN A 7 -7.87 -5.85 8.83
CA GLN A 7 -7.12 -5.71 7.60
C GLN A 7 -6.39 -4.36 7.59
N GLN A 8 -5.32 -4.33 6.80
CA GLN A 8 -4.40 -3.20 6.77
C GLN A 8 -5.05 -1.92 6.22
N ASP A 9 -6.13 -2.05 5.45
CA ASP A 9 -6.90 -0.95 4.87
C ASP A 9 -8.34 -0.95 5.40
N ASN A 10 -8.76 0.17 5.97
CA ASN A 10 -10.13 0.34 6.46
C ASN A 10 -11.06 0.64 5.25
N PRO A 11 -12.29 0.10 5.18
CA PRO A 11 -13.18 0.32 4.04
C PRO A 11 -13.45 1.79 3.75
N ARG A 12 -13.54 2.14 2.47
CA ARG A 12 -13.76 3.52 1.98
C ARG A 12 -14.80 3.52 0.86
N LEU A 13 -15.55 4.61 0.78
CA LEU A 13 -16.51 4.90 -0.28
C LEU A 13 -16.16 6.24 -0.94
N TYR A 14 -16.11 6.24 -2.27
CA TYR A 14 -15.79 7.41 -3.09
C TYR A 14 -17.04 7.83 -3.87
N VAL A 15 -17.56 9.03 -3.60
CA VAL A 15 -18.78 9.55 -4.24
C VAL A 15 -18.59 11.02 -4.56
N ALA A 16 -18.79 11.40 -5.83
CA ALA A 16 -18.72 12.79 -6.30
C ALA A 16 -17.45 13.55 -5.83
N GLY A 17 -16.29 12.88 -5.88
CA GLY A 17 -15.00 13.44 -5.44
C GLY A 17 -14.83 13.55 -3.92
N GLN A 18 -15.79 13.07 -3.14
CA GLN A 18 -15.71 12.99 -1.68
C GLN A 18 -15.31 11.59 -1.26
N ILE A 19 -14.55 11.51 -0.15
CA ILE A 19 -14.08 10.25 0.40
C ILE A 19 -14.76 10.06 1.75
N TYR A 20 -15.32 8.88 1.97
CA TYR A 20 -15.95 8.48 3.21
C TYR A 20 -15.25 7.24 3.75
N GLN A 21 -14.92 7.23 5.03
CA GLN A 21 -14.29 6.11 5.71
C GLN A 21 -15.22 5.57 6.78
N PHE A 22 -15.26 4.24 6.87
CA PHE A 22 -16.18 3.57 7.76
C PHE A 22 -15.46 3.10 9.03
N TRP A 23 -16.10 3.23 10.18
CA TRP A 23 -15.51 2.90 11.47
C TRP A 23 -16.44 2.02 12.28
N ASN A 24 -15.86 1.02 12.93
CA ASN A 24 -16.54 0.30 13.99
C ASN A 24 -16.59 1.20 15.24
N ASP A 25 -17.79 1.48 15.73
CA ASP A 25 -17.97 2.39 16.86
C ASP A 25 -19.10 1.90 17.78
N PRO A 26 -18.97 0.72 18.42
CA PRO A 26 -20.03 0.14 19.24
C PRO A 26 -20.42 1.07 20.41
N THR A 27 -21.70 1.03 20.80
CA THR A 27 -22.23 1.67 22.02
C THR A 27 -22.82 0.60 22.95
N PRO A 28 -23.02 0.92 24.24
CA PRO A 28 -23.70 0.00 25.16
C PRO A 28 -25.08 -0.45 24.66
N SER A 29 -25.76 0.39 23.88
CA SER A 29 -27.06 0.12 23.27
C SER A 29 -27.01 -0.57 21.90
N ASN A 30 -25.87 -0.53 21.19
CA ASN A 30 -25.73 -1.11 19.86
C ASN A 30 -24.28 -1.53 19.60
N GLN A 31 -24.04 -2.83 19.67
CA GLN A 31 -22.71 -3.42 19.50
C GLN A 31 -22.25 -3.46 18.04
N ASP A 32 -23.16 -3.35 17.07
CA ASP A 32 -22.85 -3.43 15.63
C ASP A 32 -22.85 -2.06 14.96
N ARG A 33 -22.73 -0.98 15.74
CA ARG A 33 -22.80 0.38 15.21
C ARG A 33 -21.59 0.68 14.32
N ILE A 34 -21.87 0.93 13.04
CA ILE A 34 -20.92 1.45 12.06
C ILE A 34 -21.16 2.95 11.88
N THR A 35 -20.08 3.73 11.91
CA THR A 35 -20.13 5.17 11.63
C THR A 35 -19.38 5.48 10.34
N ILE A 36 -19.87 6.49 9.60
CA ILE A 36 -19.27 6.94 8.34
C ILE A 36 -18.76 8.35 8.56
N GLU A 37 -17.49 8.58 8.22
CA GLU A 37 -16.83 9.87 8.41
C GLU A 37 -16.26 10.35 7.08
N LYS A 38 -16.50 11.62 6.75
CA LYS A 38 -15.93 12.25 5.57
C LYS A 38 -14.45 12.54 5.82
N THR A 39 -13.59 12.17 4.87
CA THR A 39 -12.13 12.36 4.95
C THR A 39 -11.58 12.97 3.67
N THR A 40 -10.29 13.31 3.67
CA THR A 40 -9.58 13.93 2.55
C THR A 40 -8.62 12.94 1.90
N ALA A 41 -8.26 13.23 0.65
CA ALA A 41 -7.27 12.44 -0.08
C ALA A 41 -5.91 12.45 0.63
N MET A 42 -5.52 13.57 1.26
CA MET A 42 -4.26 13.70 1.98
C MET A 42 -4.15 12.69 3.12
N ASN A 43 -5.14 12.67 4.01
CA ASN A 43 -5.19 11.76 5.16
C ASN A 43 -5.20 10.28 4.75
N VAL A 44 -5.88 9.98 3.64
CA VAL A 44 -5.94 8.62 3.09
C VAL A 44 -4.65 8.24 2.36
N SER A 45 -4.02 9.19 1.67
CA SER A 45 -2.83 8.95 0.87
C SER A 45 -1.60 8.74 1.72
N GLU A 46 -1.47 9.41 2.87
CA GLU A 46 -0.38 9.16 3.83
C GLU A 46 -0.40 7.70 4.31
N GLU A 47 -1.57 7.14 4.59
CA GLU A 47 -1.70 5.71 4.95
C GLU A 47 -1.20 4.78 3.83
N VAL A 48 -1.38 5.16 2.56
CA VAL A 48 -0.96 4.37 1.38
C VAL A 48 0.52 4.56 1.05
N VAL A 49 1.02 5.79 1.12
CA VAL A 49 2.40 6.16 0.75
C VAL A 49 3.40 5.65 1.79
N ILE A 50 3.14 5.84 3.09
CA ILE A 50 3.98 5.30 4.17
C ILE A 50 4.10 3.77 4.02
N LYS A 51 2.99 3.11 3.70
CA LYS A 51 2.91 1.66 3.57
C LYS A 51 3.65 1.13 2.32
N LYS A 52 3.55 1.80 1.18
CA LYS A 52 4.36 1.45 0.00
C LYS A 52 5.84 1.65 0.29
N SER A 53 6.22 2.78 0.90
CA SER A 53 7.63 3.07 1.24
C SER A 53 8.24 1.99 2.13
N ILE A 54 7.53 1.54 3.18
CA ILE A 54 8.02 0.49 4.08
C ILE A 54 8.15 -0.86 3.35
N LEU A 55 7.16 -1.24 2.52
CA LEU A 55 7.22 -2.52 1.79
C LEU A 55 8.26 -2.51 0.66
N THR A 56 8.50 -1.37 0.02
CA THR A 56 9.49 -1.23 -1.06
C THR A 56 10.90 -0.95 -0.57
N ASP A 57 11.09 -0.46 0.66
CA ASP A 57 12.44 -0.29 1.23
C ASP A 57 13.12 -1.64 1.55
N HIS A 58 12.33 -2.70 1.78
CA HIS A 58 12.85 -4.02 2.12
C HIS A 58 12.92 -4.99 0.93
N LEU A 59 12.38 -4.59 -0.23
CA LEU A 59 12.36 -5.40 -1.44
C LEU A 59 13.17 -4.69 -2.53
N PRO A 60 14.15 -5.37 -3.17
CA PRO A 60 14.86 -4.79 -4.29
C PRO A 60 13.82 -4.31 -5.31
N THR A 61 13.90 -3.04 -5.67
CA THR A 61 12.97 -2.45 -6.62
C THR A 61 13.06 -3.21 -7.95
N ASN A 62 12.01 -3.18 -8.77
CA ASN A 62 12.08 -3.75 -10.13
C ASN A 62 13.28 -3.19 -10.92
N PHE A 63 13.70 -1.96 -10.57
CA PHE A 63 14.90 -1.33 -11.08
C PHE A 63 16.19 -2.05 -10.62
N ASP A 64 16.33 -2.34 -9.32
CA ASP A 64 17.47 -3.10 -8.79
C ASP A 64 17.56 -4.51 -9.40
N LEU A 65 16.41 -5.16 -9.59
CA LEU A 65 16.34 -6.47 -10.24
C LEU A 65 16.75 -6.39 -11.72
N ALA A 66 16.26 -5.38 -12.44
CA ALA A 66 16.63 -5.17 -13.84
C ALA A 66 18.11 -4.85 -14.00
N PHE A 67 18.67 -4.01 -13.13
CA PHE A 67 20.08 -3.62 -13.15
C PHE A 67 20.99 -4.82 -12.83
N ARG A 68 20.63 -5.64 -11.84
CA ARG A 68 21.35 -6.88 -11.54
C ARG A 68 21.35 -7.84 -12.73
N LYS A 69 20.19 -8.07 -13.35
CA LYS A 69 20.07 -8.94 -14.54
C LYS A 69 20.85 -8.42 -15.74
N ALA A 70 20.84 -7.11 -15.97
CA ALA A 70 21.63 -6.47 -17.02
C ALA A 70 23.13 -6.67 -16.78
N ARG A 71 23.59 -6.51 -15.53
CA ARG A 71 24.99 -6.75 -15.16
C ARG A 71 25.39 -8.21 -15.32
N GLU A 72 24.54 -9.16 -14.93
CA GLU A 72 24.75 -10.59 -15.12
C GLU A 72 24.86 -10.95 -16.62
N ALA A 73 23.97 -10.41 -17.46
CA ALA A 73 23.99 -10.62 -18.90
C ALA A 73 25.26 -10.05 -19.57
N LEU A 74 25.70 -8.85 -19.17
CA LEU A 74 26.93 -8.24 -19.67
C LEU A 74 28.19 -9.00 -19.22
N MET A 75 28.19 -9.57 -18.01
CA MET A 75 29.28 -10.42 -17.53
C MET A 75 29.36 -11.77 -18.26
N LEU A 76 28.22 -12.29 -18.73
CA LEU A 76 28.14 -13.51 -19.58
C LEU A 76 28.64 -13.28 -21.02
N GLU A 77 28.46 -12.08 -21.59
CA GLU A 77 28.99 -11.75 -22.93
C GLU A 77 30.52 -11.64 -22.97
N GLY A 78 31.16 -11.30 -21.85
CA GLY A 78 32.62 -11.21 -21.75
C GLY A 78 33.34 -12.57 -21.71
N THR A 79 32.64 -13.65 -21.31
CA THR A 79 33.21 -15.00 -21.20
C THR A 79 33.08 -15.83 -22.48
N MET A 80 32.20 -15.44 -23.41
CA MET A 80 32.00 -16.15 -24.69
C MET A 80 32.93 -15.67 -25.82
N LYS A 81 33.77 -14.63 -25.61
CA LYS A 81 34.72 -14.11 -26.63
C LYS A 81 36.18 -14.48 -26.39
N SER A 82 36.45 -15.50 -25.58
CA SER A 82 37.78 -16.08 -25.39
C SER A 82 37.77 -17.58 -25.70
N VAL A 83 37.53 -17.92 -26.96
CA VAL A 83 37.94 -19.19 -27.59
C VAL A 83 38.38 -18.89 -29.01
#